data_AF-A0A925TLK3-F1
#
_entry.id   AF-A0A925TLK3-F1
#
_cell.length_a   1.000
_cell.length_b   1.000
_cell.length_c   1.000
_cell.angle_alpha   90.00
_cell.angle_beta   90.00
_cell.angle_gamma   90.00
#
_symmetry.space_group_name_H-M   'P 1'
#
loop_
_entity.id
_entity.type
_entity.pdbx_description
1 polymer ?
#
loop_
_entity_poly.entity_id
_entity_poly.type
_entity_poly.pdbx_seq_one_letter_code
_entity_poly.pdbx_strand_id
1 'polypeptide(L)'
;MTTVDSEIARLGLTRVDFIKIDVEGFELAALRGAARTLATNANLVVQTEIVPAHAARYSFDVADLAAFFRAHGYTPYACDAAGAMHPVDPVAPQGEADWFWARSASALA
;
A
#
# COMPACT_ATOMS: atom_id res chain seq x y z
N MET A 1 6.25 -20.28 3.27
CA MET A 1 6.08 -18.91 2.75
C MET A 1 5.00 -18.96 1.67
N THR A 2 4.08 -18.00 1.65
CA THR A 2 2.92 -17.94 0.74
C THR A 2 2.83 -16.54 0.11
N THR A 3 1.84 -16.29 -0.75
CA THR A 3 1.56 -14.97 -1.31
C THR A 3 0.19 -14.46 -0.86
N VAL A 4 -0.01 -13.13 -0.88
CA VAL A 4 -1.30 -12.51 -0.56
C VAL A 4 -2.41 -13.05 -1.47
N ASP A 5 -2.15 -13.17 -2.78
CA ASP A 5 -3.10 -13.75 -3.74
C ASP A 5 -3.47 -15.21 -3.42
N SER A 6 -2.51 -16.01 -2.91
CA SER A 6 -2.77 -17.40 -2.55
C SER A 6 -3.65 -17.49 -1.30
N GLU A 7 -3.42 -16.63 -0.31
CA GLU A 7 -4.24 -16.59 0.90
C GLU A 7 -5.66 -16.08 0.61
N ILE A 8 -5.81 -15.05 -0.23
CA ILE A 8 -7.13 -14.56 -0.68
C ILE A 8 -7.92 -15.68 -1.36
N ALA A 9 -7.27 -16.45 -2.24
CA ALA A 9 -7.90 -17.59 -2.90
C ALA A 9 -8.25 -18.70 -1.91
N ARG A 10 -7.36 -19.04 -0.98
CA ARG A 10 -7.59 -20.04 0.07
C ARG A 10 -8.74 -19.67 0.98
N LEU A 11 -8.91 -18.38 1.28
CA LEU A 11 -10.01 -17.84 2.07
C LEU A 11 -11.33 -17.72 1.29
N GLY A 12 -11.31 -17.93 -0.03
CA GLY A 12 -12.49 -17.81 -0.89
C GLY A 12 -12.99 -16.37 -1.05
N LEU A 13 -12.12 -15.37 -0.86
CA LEU A 13 -12.48 -13.96 -0.99
C LEU A 13 -12.57 -13.59 -2.47
N THR A 14 -13.76 -13.20 -2.92
CA THR A 14 -14.01 -12.81 -4.32
C THR A 14 -13.80 -11.32 -4.58
N ARG A 15 -13.69 -10.52 -3.52
CA ARG A 15 -13.47 -9.07 -3.55
C ARG A 15 -12.62 -8.66 -2.35
N VAL A 16 -11.71 -7.71 -2.57
CA VAL A 16 -10.93 -7.09 -1.52
C VAL A 16 -11.02 -5.58 -1.66
N ASP A 17 -11.55 -4.92 -0.64
CA ASP A 17 -11.73 -3.48 -0.60
C ASP A 17 -10.59 -2.76 0.11
N PHE A 18 -9.91 -3.46 1.02
CA PHE A 18 -8.84 -2.89 1.82
C PHE A 18 -7.76 -3.92 2.14
N ILE A 19 -6.49 -3.51 2.09
CA ILE A 19 -5.35 -4.28 2.58
C ILE A 19 -4.50 -3.37 3.47
N LYS A 20 -4.17 -3.80 4.69
CA LYS A 20 -3.08 -3.22 5.48
C LYS A 20 -1.82 -4.07 5.29
N ILE A 21 -0.70 -3.42 5.02
CA ILE A 21 0.63 -4.03 4.92
C ILE A 21 1.52 -3.38 5.97
N ASP A 22 1.93 -4.19 6.92
CA ASP A 22 2.74 -3.84 8.07
C ASP A 22 3.62 -5.07 8.34
N VAL A 23 4.75 -5.13 7.64
CA VAL A 23 5.61 -6.32 7.56
C VAL A 23 7.09 -5.96 7.73
N GLU A 24 7.36 -4.81 8.35
CA GLU A 24 8.68 -4.39 8.83
C GLU A 24 9.79 -4.41 7.76
N GLY A 25 9.49 -3.89 6.55
CA GLY A 25 10.46 -3.76 5.45
C GLY A 25 10.27 -4.77 4.30
N PHE A 26 9.24 -5.62 4.36
CA PHE A 26 8.90 -6.60 3.31
C PHE A 26 7.70 -6.18 2.45
N GLU A 27 7.33 -4.90 2.46
CA GLU A 27 6.11 -4.37 1.84
C GLU A 27 6.09 -4.66 0.34
N LEU A 28 7.20 -4.43 -0.35
CA LEU A 28 7.29 -4.67 -1.79
C LEU A 28 7.15 -6.15 -2.15
N ALA A 29 7.66 -7.06 -1.30
CA ALA A 29 7.51 -8.50 -1.50
C ALA A 29 6.04 -8.93 -1.32
N ALA A 30 5.37 -8.41 -0.29
CA ALA A 30 3.94 -8.63 -0.06
C ALA A 30 3.09 -8.10 -1.23
N LEU A 31 3.38 -6.90 -1.72
CA LEU A 31 2.70 -6.27 -2.86
C LEU A 31 2.89 -7.04 -4.16
N ARG A 32 4.10 -7.53 -4.45
CA ARG A 32 4.35 -8.42 -5.59
C ARG A 32 3.55 -9.72 -5.48
N GLY A 33 3.39 -10.24 -4.27
CA GLY A 33 2.52 -11.38 -3.97
C GLY A 33 1.02 -11.09 -4.05
N ALA A 34 0.62 -9.83 -4.20
CA ALA A 34 -0.76 -9.37 -4.31
C ALA A 34 -1.11 -8.87 -5.73
N ALA A 35 -0.25 -9.11 -6.74
CA ALA A 35 -0.36 -8.49 -8.05
C ALA A 35 -1.71 -8.73 -8.73
N ARG A 36 -2.30 -9.93 -8.62
CA ARG A 36 -3.62 -10.22 -9.17
C ARG A 36 -4.68 -9.43 -8.44
N THR A 37 -4.65 -9.42 -7.11
CA THR A 37 -5.59 -8.68 -6.27
C THR A 37 -5.56 -7.18 -6.58
N LEU A 38 -4.37 -6.58 -6.70
CA LEU A 38 -4.19 -5.18 -7.09
C LEU A 38 -4.75 -4.89 -8.49
N ALA A 39 -4.67 -5.84 -9.42
CA ALA A 39 -5.17 -5.67 -10.78
C ALA A 39 -6.69 -5.79 -10.88
N THR A 40 -7.32 -6.72 -10.15
CA THR A 40 -8.75 -7.06 -10.30
C THR A 40 -9.69 -6.24 -9.42
N ASN A 41 -9.18 -5.56 -8.38
CA ASN A 41 -10.00 -4.77 -7.46
C ASN A 41 -9.78 -3.28 -7.72
N ALA A 42 -10.64 -2.68 -8.55
CA ALA A 42 -10.47 -1.29 -9.01
C ALA A 42 -10.57 -0.25 -7.87
N ASN A 43 -11.36 -0.53 -6.84
CA ASN A 43 -11.59 0.34 -5.69
C ASN A 43 -10.78 -0.06 -4.45
N LEU A 44 -9.80 -0.95 -4.59
CA LEU A 44 -8.97 -1.37 -3.49
C LEU A 44 -8.18 -0.18 -2.92
N VAL A 45 -8.19 -0.06 -1.60
CA VAL A 45 -7.29 0.83 -0.85
C VAL A 45 -6.22 -0.02 -0.18
N VAL A 46 -4.96 0.40 -0.27
CA VAL A 46 -3.86 -0.26 0.44
C VAL A 46 -3.28 0.71 1.46
N GLN A 47 -3.19 0.31 2.72
CA GLN A 47 -2.45 1.06 3.75
C GLN A 47 -1.07 0.44 3.91
N THR A 48 -0.02 1.26 3.87
CA THR A 48 1.35 0.87 4.21
C THR A 48 1.88 1.75 5.33
N GLU A 49 2.56 1.15 6.29
CA GLU A 49 3.36 1.91 7.24
C GLU A 49 4.71 2.28 6.59
N ILE A 50 5.07 3.56 6.67
CA ILE A 50 6.34 4.08 6.18
C ILE A 50 7.22 4.42 7.38
N VAL A 51 8.21 3.57 7.66
CA VAL A 51 9.19 3.80 8.73
C VAL A 51 10.57 4.01 8.10
N PRO A 52 11.08 5.26 8.03
CA PRO A 52 12.38 5.55 7.42
C PRO A 52 13.56 4.75 8.00
N ALA A 53 13.50 4.40 9.30
CA ALA A 53 14.51 3.58 9.95
C ALA A 53 14.55 2.13 9.42
N HIS A 54 13.41 1.59 8.97
CA HIS A 54 13.31 0.23 8.41
C HIS A 54 13.75 0.21 6.95
N ALA A 55 13.42 1.27 6.20
CA ALA A 55 13.88 1.50 4.83
C ALA A 55 15.41 1.40 4.70
N ALA A 56 16.15 2.05 5.61
CA ALA A 56 17.62 2.03 5.62
C ALA A 56 18.24 0.67 5.99
N ARG A 57 17.50 -0.20 6.69
CA ARG A 57 18.02 -1.47 7.24
C ARG A 57 17.77 -2.67 6.33
N TYR A 58 16.76 -2.62 5.46
CA TYR A 58 16.30 -3.76 4.66
C TYR A 58 16.27 -3.51 3.13
N SER A 59 17.01 -2.51 2.64
CA SER A 59 17.15 -2.21 1.20
C SER A 59 15.82 -1.88 0.51
N PHE A 60 14.95 -1.16 1.21
CA PHE A 60 13.69 -0.68 0.67
C PHE A 60 13.73 0.84 0.63
N ASP A 61 13.69 1.44 -0.57
CA ASP A 61 13.47 2.86 -0.71
C ASP A 61 11.96 3.13 -0.78
N VAL A 62 11.49 4.10 0.01
CA VAL A 62 10.12 4.62 -0.10
C VAL A 62 9.81 5.03 -1.55
N ALA A 63 10.83 5.47 -2.29
CA ALA A 63 10.74 5.75 -3.72
C ALA A 63 10.37 4.52 -4.56
N ASP A 64 10.88 3.33 -4.24
CA ASP A 64 10.57 2.08 -4.95
C ASP A 64 9.12 1.64 -4.69
N LEU A 65 8.65 1.80 -3.46
CA LEU A 65 7.24 1.57 -3.11
C LEU A 65 6.33 2.49 -3.91
N ALA A 66 6.66 3.78 -3.90
CA ALA A 66 5.91 4.79 -4.62
C ALA A 66 5.94 4.54 -6.13
N ALA A 67 7.09 4.14 -6.68
CA ALA A 67 7.21 3.75 -8.08
C ALA A 67 6.33 2.53 -8.41
N PHE A 68 6.33 1.50 -7.55
CA PHE A 68 5.48 0.33 -7.72
C PHE A 68 4.00 0.71 -7.75
N PHE A 69 3.51 1.46 -6.76
CA PHE A 69 2.11 1.87 -6.71
C PHE A 69 1.71 2.75 -7.90
N ARG A 70 2.55 3.71 -8.27
CA ARG A 70 2.32 4.56 -9.46
C ARG A 70 2.22 3.73 -10.74
N ALA A 71 3.07 2.72 -10.92
CA ALA A 71 2.99 1.80 -12.06
C ALA A 71 1.67 1.01 -12.11
N HIS A 72 0.97 0.86 -10.98
CA HIS A 72 -0.33 0.21 -10.88
C HIS A 72 -1.51 1.20 -10.82
N GLY A 73 -1.26 2.49 -11.05
CA GLY A 73 -2.26 3.56 -11.11
C GLY A 73 -2.71 4.11 -9.76
N TYR A 74 -1.97 3.82 -8.67
CA TYR A 74 -2.30 4.29 -7.34
C TYR A 74 -1.64 5.63 -7.02
N THR A 75 -2.33 6.45 -6.23
CA THR A 75 -1.85 7.70 -5.65
C THR A 75 -1.84 7.60 -4.12
N PRO A 76 -0.82 8.12 -3.42
CA PRO A 76 -0.76 8.10 -1.96
C PRO A 76 -1.54 9.24 -1.34
N TYR A 77 -2.09 8.96 -0.16
CA TYR A 77 -2.85 9.88 0.68
C TYR A 77 -2.43 9.67 2.14
N ALA A 78 -2.48 10.74 2.93
CA ALA A 78 -2.41 10.68 4.38
C ALA A 78 -3.77 11.02 4.99
N CYS A 79 -4.10 10.35 6.09
CA CYS A 79 -5.30 10.62 6.86
C CYS A 79 -4.98 11.66 7.95
N ASP A 80 -5.74 12.74 8.04
CA ASP A 80 -5.60 13.68 9.14
C ASP A 80 -6.33 13.23 10.41
N ALA A 81 -6.18 13.99 11.51
CA ALA A 81 -6.81 13.66 12.78
C ALA A 81 -8.36 13.70 12.76
N ALA A 82 -8.96 14.32 11.74
CA ALA A 82 -10.41 14.35 11.53
C ALA A 82 -10.90 13.20 10.63
N GLY A 83 -9.99 12.35 10.13
CA GLY A 83 -10.31 11.26 9.22
C GLY A 83 -10.33 11.65 7.74
N ALA A 84 -9.96 12.88 7.40
CA ALA A 84 -9.97 13.34 6.01
C ALA A 84 -8.69 12.91 5.28
N MET A 85 -8.86 12.49 4.03
CA MET A 85 -7.80 11.94 3.19
C MET A 85 -7.21 13.01 2.29
N HIS A 86 -5.92 13.28 2.45
CA HIS A 86 -5.19 14.32 1.72
C HIS A 86 -4.12 13.70 0.83
N PRO A 87 -4.06 14.04 -0.48
CA PRO A 87 -2.97 13.60 -1.33
C PRO A 87 -1.62 14.01 -0.74
N VAL A 88 -0.63 13.12 -0.82
CA VAL A 88 0.74 13.42 -0.39
C VAL A 88 1.71 13.26 -1.55
N ASP A 89 2.80 14.02 -1.53
CA ASP A 89 3.93 13.75 -2.41
C ASP A 89 4.79 12.66 -1.76
N PRO A 90 4.97 11.48 -2.40
CA PRO A 90 5.66 10.35 -1.78
C PRO A 90 7.19 10.50 -1.72
N VAL A 91 7.70 11.73 -1.62
CA VAL A 91 9.14 11.99 -1.48
C VAL A 91 9.50 11.99 0.00
N ALA A 92 10.33 11.01 0.39
CA ALA A 92 11.05 10.91 1.67
C ALA A 92 10.31 11.57 2.87
N PRO A 93 9.35 10.87 3.50
CA PRO A 93 8.68 11.43 4.67
C PRO A 93 9.71 11.74 5.77
N GLN A 94 9.53 12.88 6.43
CA GLN A 94 10.44 13.38 7.48
C GLN A 94 10.38 12.56 8.78
N GLY A 95 9.48 11.58 8.85
CA GLY A 95 9.25 10.70 9.99
C GLY A 95 8.38 9.50 9.59
N GLU A 96 7.91 8.77 10.59
CA GLU A 96 6.94 7.68 10.39
C GLU A 96 5.63 8.22 9.82
N ALA A 97 5.04 7.49 8.88
CA ALA A 97 3.78 7.89 8.26
C ALA A 97 2.95 6.68 7.84
N ASP A 98 1.64 6.76 8.03
CA ASP A 98 0.67 5.87 7.38
C ASP A 98 0.25 6.46 6.05
N TRP A 99 0.53 5.74 4.96
CA TRP A 99 0.05 6.10 3.64
C TRP A 99 -1.03 5.15 3.16
N PHE A 100 -2.05 5.74 2.56
CA PHE A 100 -3.15 5.04 1.92
C PHE A 100 -3.03 5.24 0.42
N TRP A 101 -3.02 4.15 -0.32
CA TRP A 101 -2.88 4.13 -1.77
C TRP A 101 -4.23 3.83 -2.38
N ALA A 102 -4.71 4.71 -3.25
CA ALA A 102 -5.96 4.51 -3.99
C ALA A 102 -5.83 4.99 -5.45
N ARG A 103 -6.58 4.35 -6.36
CA ARG A 103 -6.69 4.78 -7.77
C ARG A 103 -7.67 5.94 -7.99
N SER A 104 -8.58 6.15 -7.04
CA SER A 104 -9.56 7.22 -7.05
C SER A 104 -9.77 7.71 -5.63
N ALA A 105 -9.86 9.04 -5.44
CA ALA A 105 -10.21 9.63 -4.15
C ALA A 105 -11.62 9.19 -3.68
N SER A 106 -12.51 8.78 -4.60
CA SER A 106 -13.82 8.26 -4.24
C SER A 106 -13.78 6.91 -3.50
N ALA A 107 -12.66 6.18 -3.58
CA ALA A 107 -12.47 4.94 -2.83
C ALA A 107 -12.10 5.19 -1.35
N LEU A 108 -11.83 6.45 -1.01
CA LEU A 108 -11.40 6.91 0.31
C LEU A 108 -12.51 7.66 1.07
N ALA A 109 -13.71 7.72 0.50
CA ALA A 109 -14.87 8.45 1.03
C ALA A 109 -15.81 7.55 1.82
#